data_AF-C1BCK9-F1
#
_entry.id   AF-C1BCK9-F1
#
_cell.length_a   1.000
_cell.length_b   1.000
_cell.length_c   1.000
_cell.angle_alpha   90.00
_cell.angle_beta   90.00
_cell.angle_gamma   90.00
#
_symmetry.space_group_name_H-M   'P 1'
#
loop_
_entity.id
_entity.type
_entity.pdbx_description
1 polymer ?
#
loop_
_entity_poly.entity_id
_entity_poly.type
_entity_poly.pdbx_seq_one_letter_code
_entity_poly.pdbx_strand_id
1 'polypeptide(L)'
;MTARRSHGTHRPLPDAEDAVAGVFGSRNLARFPRLAVMDTTGEDTMSVTDRWLAAVPQLPPLIGPAAQVAERLVLLLHYGVDWSENNWVASRRGDYWDTLLPTRIRLATYNSVNLHQWWTASAARLGSSPRTDEQRSELAMVLTSEPRPVLQVMRDQTTALTLRTRIVADAVRAARTEQGLAS
;
A
#
# COMPACT_ATOMS: atom_id res chain seq x y z
N MET A 1 0.43 60.10 -47.18
CA MET A 1 1.70 60.84 -47.26
C MET A 1 2.68 60.15 -46.31
N THR A 2 3.77 59.58 -46.86
CA THR A 2 5.07 59.22 -46.21
C THR A 2 5.05 58.23 -45.02
N ALA A 3 5.53 56.97 -45.04
CA ALA A 3 6.74 56.29 -45.54
C ALA A 3 8.04 56.47 -44.69
N ARG A 4 8.67 55.29 -44.42
CA ARG A 4 10.06 54.95 -43.94
C ARG A 4 10.25 54.66 -42.43
N ARG A 5 10.59 53.42 -42.02
CA ARG A 5 11.87 52.61 -42.11
C ARG A 5 12.90 53.10 -41.07
N SER A 6 13.64 52.30 -40.28
CA SER A 6 14.19 50.94 -40.48
C SER A 6 15.07 50.46 -39.28
N HIS A 7 15.46 49.16 -39.31
CA HIS A 7 16.53 48.40 -38.59
C HIS A 7 16.17 47.82 -37.21
N GLY A 8 16.30 46.52 -36.89
CA GLY A 8 16.88 45.36 -37.57
C GLY A 8 18.06 44.78 -36.77
N THR A 9 17.87 43.62 -36.11
CA THR A 9 18.94 42.61 -35.89
C THR A 9 18.34 41.23 -35.64
N HIS A 10 18.93 40.29 -36.36
CA HIS A 10 18.51 38.95 -36.71
C HIS A 10 19.07 37.93 -35.71
N ARG A 11 18.29 36.95 -35.25
CA ARG A 11 18.79 35.78 -34.51
C ARG A 11 18.43 34.53 -35.32
N PRO A 12 19.39 33.65 -35.67
CA PRO A 12 19.13 32.52 -36.55
C PRO A 12 18.49 31.34 -35.79
N LEU A 13 17.51 30.70 -36.42
CA LEU A 13 17.13 29.31 -36.18
C LEU A 13 18.07 28.39 -36.99
N PRO A 14 18.42 27.19 -36.48
CA PRO A 14 18.98 26.13 -37.30
C PRO A 14 17.88 25.26 -37.92
N ASP A 15 17.96 25.05 -39.24
CA ASP A 15 17.12 24.15 -40.02
C ASP A 15 17.58 22.69 -39.94
N ALA A 16 16.57 21.85 -39.73
CA ALA A 16 16.24 20.56 -40.35
C ALA A 16 17.31 19.59 -40.91
N GLU A 17 17.13 18.33 -40.49
CA GLU A 17 17.19 17.08 -41.28
C GLU A 17 18.55 16.59 -41.81
N ASP A 18 19.02 15.43 -41.31
CA ASP A 18 19.01 14.19 -42.10
C ASP A 18 19.42 12.93 -41.30
N ALA A 19 19.01 11.77 -41.84
CA ALA A 19 19.49 10.40 -41.60
C ALA A 19 18.81 9.52 -40.51
N VAL A 20 17.79 8.79 -40.97
CA VAL A 20 17.30 7.51 -40.43
C VAL A 20 18.14 6.34 -40.98
N ALA A 21 18.23 5.26 -40.18
CA ALA A 21 18.52 3.85 -40.53
C ALA A 21 19.96 3.32 -40.32
N GLY A 22 20.08 2.44 -39.31
CA GLY A 22 20.45 1.05 -39.60
C GLY A 22 21.75 0.50 -39.02
N VAL A 23 21.59 -0.71 -38.46
CA VAL A 23 22.55 -1.83 -38.41
C VAL A 23 23.29 -2.05 -37.08
N PHE A 24 22.86 -3.14 -36.45
CA PHE A 24 23.51 -3.95 -35.42
C PHE A 24 25.01 -4.16 -35.70
N GLY A 25 25.83 -3.84 -34.70
CA GLY A 25 27.23 -4.23 -34.62
C GLY A 25 27.54 -4.76 -33.23
N SER A 26 27.45 -6.07 -33.06
CA SER A 26 27.90 -6.83 -31.89
C SER A 26 29.28 -6.40 -31.42
N ARG A 27 29.48 -6.18 -30.11
CA ARG A 27 30.78 -6.36 -29.44
C ARG A 27 30.67 -6.46 -27.92
N ASN A 28 31.07 -7.65 -27.46
CA ASN A 28 31.67 -7.99 -26.18
C ASN A 28 30.88 -7.79 -24.88
N LEU A 29 30.24 -8.90 -24.51
CA LEU A 29 30.01 -9.42 -23.17
C LEU A 29 31.21 -9.18 -22.24
N ALA A 30 31.15 -8.09 -21.47
CA ALA A 30 31.92 -7.99 -20.24
C ALA A 30 31.25 -8.90 -19.20
N ARG A 31 31.93 -10.02 -18.98
CA ARG A 31 31.70 -11.05 -17.97
C ARG A 31 31.61 -10.44 -16.56
N PHE A 32 30.40 -10.14 -16.10
CA PHE A 32 30.16 -9.88 -14.68
C PHE A 32 30.36 -11.19 -13.91
N PRO A 33 31.18 -11.22 -12.85
CA PRO A 33 31.26 -12.38 -12.00
C PRO A 33 29.88 -12.59 -11.35
N ARG A 34 29.27 -13.73 -11.67
CA ARG A 34 28.09 -14.28 -11.00
C ARG A 34 28.49 -14.54 -9.55
N LEU A 35 28.32 -13.54 -8.69
CA LEU A 35 28.28 -13.74 -7.24
C LEU A 35 27.17 -14.74 -7.00
N ALA A 36 27.56 -15.96 -6.67
CA ALA A 36 26.69 -16.93 -6.06
C ALA A 36 26.08 -16.22 -4.85
N VAL A 37 24.80 -15.87 -4.95
CA VAL A 37 24.00 -15.58 -3.77
C VAL A 37 23.95 -16.92 -3.04
N MET A 38 24.85 -17.05 -2.08
CA MET A 38 24.81 -18.10 -1.10
C MET A 38 23.48 -17.96 -0.39
N ASP A 39 22.74 -19.07 -0.43
CA ASP A 39 21.58 -19.38 0.38
C ASP A 39 21.82 -18.93 1.82
N THR A 40 21.34 -17.73 2.14
CA THR A 40 21.25 -17.24 3.51
C THR A 40 19.87 -17.66 3.95
N THR A 41 19.81 -18.86 4.53
CA THR A 41 18.77 -19.33 5.45
C THR A 41 17.58 -18.39 5.51
N GLY A 42 16.57 -18.65 4.68
CA GLY A 42 15.27 -18.00 4.79
C GLY A 42 14.66 -18.37 6.14
N GLU A 43 15.06 -17.67 7.20
CA GLU A 43 14.17 -17.42 8.31
C GLU A 43 12.97 -16.73 7.68
N ASP A 44 11.90 -17.49 7.48
CA ASP A 44 10.58 -17.03 7.08
C ASP A 44 10.22 -15.92 8.07
N THR A 45 10.62 -14.70 7.76
CA THR A 45 10.47 -13.56 8.65
C THR A 45 9.01 -13.21 8.55
N MET A 46 8.24 -13.87 9.41
CA MET A 46 6.80 -13.79 9.47
C MET A 46 6.39 -12.32 9.39
N SER A 47 5.57 -11.97 8.39
CA SER A 47 5.20 -10.58 8.14
C SER A 47 4.50 -9.99 9.35
N VAL A 48 4.41 -8.66 9.45
CA VAL A 48 3.81 -8.04 10.64
C VAL A 48 2.33 -8.39 10.75
N THR A 49 1.62 -8.53 9.63
CA THR A 49 0.24 -9.01 9.66
C THR A 49 0.12 -10.49 10.00
N ASP A 50 1.04 -11.35 9.59
CA ASP A 50 1.04 -12.77 10.01
C ASP A 50 1.23 -12.88 11.53
N ARG A 51 2.10 -12.05 12.12
CA ARG A 51 2.24 -11.98 13.59
C ARG A 51 0.94 -11.58 14.29
N TRP A 52 0.16 -10.68 13.70
CA TRP A 52 -1.15 -10.32 14.27
C TRP A 52 -2.18 -11.43 14.08
N LEU A 53 -2.23 -12.05 12.90
CA LEU A 53 -3.14 -13.15 12.61
C LEU A 53 -2.86 -14.38 13.49
N ALA A 54 -1.59 -14.64 13.81
CA ALA A 54 -1.16 -15.71 14.71
C ALA A 54 -1.73 -15.57 16.14
N ALA A 55 -2.18 -14.38 16.55
CA ALA A 55 -2.85 -14.18 17.84
C ALA A 55 -4.25 -14.80 17.90
N VAL A 56 -4.81 -15.25 16.76
CA VAL A 56 -6.16 -15.83 16.67
C VAL A 56 -6.13 -17.15 15.88
N PRO A 57 -5.47 -18.21 16.39
CA PRO A 57 -5.31 -19.47 15.66
C PRO A 57 -6.62 -20.19 15.34
N GLN A 58 -7.70 -19.89 16.07
CA GLN A 58 -9.04 -20.42 15.84
C GLN A 58 -9.75 -19.83 14.63
N LEU A 59 -9.28 -18.69 14.11
CA LEU A 59 -9.89 -18.04 12.96
C LEU A 59 -9.30 -18.64 11.68
N PRO A 60 -10.09 -19.35 10.85
CA PRO A 60 -9.56 -19.98 9.65
C PRO A 60 -9.01 -18.91 8.68
N PRO A 61 -7.91 -19.21 7.96
CA PRO A 61 -7.42 -18.34 6.90
C PRO A 61 -8.48 -18.10 5.84
N LEU A 62 -8.51 -16.89 5.28
CA LEU A 62 -9.40 -16.60 4.16
C LEU A 62 -8.96 -17.37 2.91
N ILE A 63 -9.95 -17.90 2.18
CA ILE A 63 -9.71 -18.68 0.97
C ILE A 63 -9.44 -17.73 -0.20
N GLY A 64 -8.30 -17.95 -0.85
CA GLY A 64 -7.90 -17.23 -2.05
C GLY A 64 -7.01 -16.01 -1.78
N PRO A 65 -6.06 -15.73 -2.68
CA PRO A 65 -5.04 -14.70 -2.46
C PRO A 65 -5.63 -13.30 -2.30
N ALA A 66 -6.68 -12.97 -3.05
CA ALA A 66 -7.32 -11.65 -2.99
C ALA A 66 -7.95 -11.35 -1.62
N ALA A 67 -8.56 -12.36 -0.98
CA ALA A 67 -9.17 -12.19 0.33
C ALA A 67 -8.12 -12.01 1.44
N GLN A 68 -7.01 -12.75 1.35
CA GLN A 68 -5.87 -12.59 2.25
C GLN A 68 -5.23 -11.21 2.12
N VAL A 69 -5.03 -10.72 0.89
CA VAL A 69 -4.53 -9.36 0.63
C VAL A 69 -5.50 -8.30 1.20
N ALA A 70 -6.81 -8.48 1.02
CA ALA A 70 -7.80 -7.58 1.58
C ALA A 70 -7.75 -7.52 3.12
N GLU A 71 -7.64 -8.67 3.80
CA GLU A 71 -7.49 -8.76 5.25
C GLU A 71 -6.23 -8.05 5.74
N ARG A 72 -5.10 -8.27 5.07
CA ARG A 72 -3.82 -7.62 5.40
C ARG A 72 -3.88 -6.10 5.23
N LEU A 73 -4.49 -5.61 4.15
CA LEU A 73 -4.67 -4.18 3.93
C LEU A 73 -5.52 -3.53 5.03
N VAL A 74 -6.62 -4.16 5.44
CA VAL A 74 -7.48 -3.63 6.50
C VAL A 74 -6.78 -3.68 7.87
N LEU A 75 -6.00 -4.72 8.15
CA LEU A 75 -5.17 -4.79 9.36
C LEU A 75 -4.13 -3.67 9.40
N LEU A 76 -3.35 -3.49 8.32
CA LEU A 76 -2.38 -2.40 8.22
C LEU A 76 -3.04 -1.03 8.36
N LEU A 77 -4.23 -0.85 7.79
CA LEU A 77 -5.02 0.37 7.94
C LEU A 77 -5.43 0.60 9.40
N HIS A 78 -5.96 -0.42 10.07
CA HIS A 78 -6.35 -0.32 11.48
C HIS A 78 -5.16 0.01 12.39
N TYR A 79 -4.07 -0.74 12.27
CA TYR A 79 -2.88 -0.55 13.09
C TYR A 79 -2.07 0.71 12.72
N GLY A 80 -2.38 1.35 11.59
CA GLY A 80 -1.85 2.65 11.22
C GLY A 80 -2.66 3.83 11.76
N VAL A 81 -3.92 3.65 12.16
CA VAL A 81 -4.79 4.75 12.67
C VAL A 81 -4.13 5.44 13.84
N ASP A 82 -3.91 6.75 13.74
CA ASP A 82 -3.52 7.58 14.89
C ASP A 82 -4.66 7.65 15.91
N TRP A 83 -4.41 7.19 17.13
CA TRP A 83 -5.39 7.20 18.22
C TRP A 83 -5.16 8.37 19.19
N SER A 84 -4.24 9.29 18.88
CA SER A 84 -4.03 10.52 19.63
C SER A 84 -5.24 11.46 19.52
N GLU A 85 -5.35 12.41 20.46
CA GLU A 85 -6.44 13.40 20.49
C GLU A 85 -6.45 14.31 19.24
N ASN A 86 -5.34 14.39 18.49
CA ASN A 86 -5.24 15.17 17.27
C ASN A 86 -5.95 14.52 16.07
N ASN A 87 -6.28 13.23 16.14
CA ASN A 87 -7.06 12.56 15.10
C ASN A 87 -8.54 12.49 15.48
N TRP A 88 -9.41 13.00 14.61
CA TRP A 88 -10.86 13.02 14.83
C TRP A 88 -11.43 11.62 15.13
N VAL A 89 -10.85 10.55 14.58
CA VAL A 89 -11.27 9.16 14.82
C VAL A 89 -11.16 8.79 16.30
N ALA A 90 -10.18 9.33 17.02
CA ALA A 90 -9.99 9.05 18.45
C ALA A 90 -11.16 9.54 19.31
N SER A 91 -11.82 10.64 18.93
CA SER A 91 -13.03 11.13 19.61
C SER A 91 -14.28 10.28 19.36
N ARG A 92 -14.22 9.37 18.38
CA ARG A 92 -15.34 8.51 17.96
C ARG A 92 -14.99 7.02 18.01
N ARG A 93 -14.18 6.63 19.00
CA ARG A 93 -13.77 5.22 19.23
C ARG A 93 -14.96 4.27 19.34
N GLY A 94 -16.06 4.71 19.98
CA GLY A 94 -17.28 3.91 20.14
C GLY A 94 -17.90 3.49 18.81
N ASP A 95 -17.87 4.37 17.80
CA ASP A 95 -18.48 4.14 16.49
C ASP A 95 -17.50 3.51 15.48
N TYR A 96 -16.24 3.31 15.87
CA TYR A 96 -15.17 3.00 14.94
C TYR A 96 -15.41 1.70 14.18
N TRP A 97 -15.70 0.62 14.92
CA TRP A 97 -15.88 -0.71 14.36
C TRP A 97 -17.18 -0.85 13.59
N ASP A 98 -18.26 -0.26 14.11
CA ASP A 98 -19.60 -0.51 13.59
C ASP A 98 -19.97 0.45 12.45
N THR A 99 -19.38 1.65 12.43
CA THR A 99 -19.70 2.69 11.44
C THR A 99 -18.48 3.17 10.68
N LEU A 100 -17.44 3.67 11.35
CA LEU A 100 -16.40 4.46 10.68
C LEU A 100 -15.55 3.61 9.73
N LEU A 101 -14.92 2.54 10.25
CA LEU A 101 -14.06 1.66 9.47
C LEU A 101 -14.79 1.06 8.25
N PRO A 102 -15.94 0.37 8.41
CA PRO A 102 -16.62 -0.25 7.26
C PRO A 102 -17.11 0.79 6.24
N THR A 103 -17.56 1.97 6.70
CA THR A 103 -17.94 3.06 5.80
C THR A 103 -16.75 3.59 5.00
N ARG A 104 -15.59 3.77 5.63
CA ARG A 104 -14.38 4.27 4.93
C ARG A 104 -13.85 3.25 3.94
N ILE A 105 -13.83 1.96 4.29
CA ILE A 105 -13.46 0.87 3.38
C ILE A 105 -14.36 0.90 2.15
N ARG A 106 -15.70 0.86 2.34
CA ARG A 106 -16.65 0.92 1.22
C ARG A 106 -16.43 2.13 0.34
N LEU A 107 -16.42 3.33 0.92
CA LEU A 107 -16.26 4.57 0.15
C LEU A 107 -14.95 4.60 -0.63
N ALA A 108 -13.84 4.13 -0.06
CA ALA A 108 -12.58 4.04 -0.80
C ALA A 108 -12.66 3.00 -1.92
N THR A 109 -13.23 1.82 -1.67
CA THR A 109 -13.39 0.74 -2.66
C THR A 109 -14.20 1.18 -3.86
N TYR A 110 -15.32 1.88 -3.66
CA TYR A 110 -16.14 2.36 -4.78
C TYR A 110 -15.49 3.46 -5.62
N ASN A 111 -14.52 4.18 -5.06
CA ASN A 111 -13.89 5.33 -5.70
C ASN A 111 -12.46 5.05 -6.19
N SER A 112 -11.99 3.80 -6.10
CA SER A 112 -10.61 3.43 -6.43
C SER A 112 -10.54 2.45 -7.59
N VAL A 113 -9.58 2.68 -8.49
CA VAL A 113 -9.29 1.75 -9.61
C VAL A 113 -8.08 0.86 -9.33
N ASN A 114 -7.25 1.20 -8.33
CA ASN A 114 -6.09 0.43 -7.90
C ASN A 114 -5.88 0.50 -6.37
N LEU A 115 -4.99 -0.35 -5.84
CA LEU A 115 -4.75 -0.47 -4.39
C LEU A 115 -4.04 0.75 -3.80
N HIS A 116 -3.15 1.41 -4.54
CA HIS A 116 -2.49 2.64 -4.08
C HIS A 116 -3.52 3.75 -3.82
N GLN A 117 -4.42 3.99 -4.78
CA GLN A 117 -5.50 4.96 -4.63
C GLN A 117 -6.42 4.59 -3.46
N TRP A 118 -6.77 3.30 -3.33
CA TRP A 118 -7.58 2.81 -2.22
C TRP A 118 -6.92 3.07 -0.87
N TRP A 119 -5.63 2.78 -0.74
CA TRP A 119 -4.87 3.02 0.49
C TRP A 119 -4.84 4.51 0.81
N THR A 120 -4.40 5.36 -0.12
CA THR A 120 -4.33 6.82 0.09
C THR A 120 -5.67 7.39 0.52
N ALA A 121 -6.77 7.00 -0.16
CA ALA A 121 -8.10 7.51 0.14
C ALA A 121 -8.66 7.01 1.49
N SER A 122 -8.33 5.78 1.89
CA SER A 122 -8.74 5.21 3.19
C SER A 122 -7.92 5.79 4.34
N ALA A 123 -6.60 5.81 4.16
CA ALA A 123 -5.62 6.28 5.13
C ALA A 123 -5.82 7.75 5.48
N ALA A 124 -5.99 8.62 4.48
CA ALA A 124 -6.25 10.03 4.70
C ALA A 124 -7.55 10.27 5.49
N ARG A 125 -8.61 9.50 5.22
CA ARG A 125 -9.89 9.65 5.93
C ARG A 125 -9.83 9.19 7.37
N LEU A 126 -9.00 8.18 7.68
CA LEU A 126 -8.88 7.62 9.02
C LEU A 126 -7.70 8.20 9.82
N GLY A 127 -6.88 9.08 9.23
CA GLY A 127 -5.63 9.52 9.84
C GLY A 127 -4.69 8.34 10.12
N SER A 128 -4.56 7.43 9.15
CA SER A 128 -3.74 6.23 9.28
C SER A 128 -2.43 6.35 8.50
N SER A 129 -1.33 5.88 9.08
CA SER A 129 -0.04 5.73 8.41
C SER A 129 0.72 4.53 8.98
N PRO A 130 1.53 3.82 8.17
CA PRO A 130 2.35 2.72 8.67
C PRO A 130 3.37 3.26 9.68
N ARG A 131 3.40 2.66 10.87
CA ARG A 131 4.14 3.16 12.03
C ARG A 131 5.58 2.67 12.12
N THR A 132 5.88 1.52 11.51
CA THR A 132 7.21 0.89 11.56
C THR A 132 7.72 0.60 10.15
N ASP A 133 9.03 0.32 10.02
CA ASP A 133 9.63 -0.04 8.73
C ASP A 133 9.11 -1.36 8.18
N GLU A 134 8.78 -2.32 9.05
CA GLU A 134 8.16 -3.59 8.65
C GLU A 134 6.76 -3.36 8.09
N GLN A 135 5.96 -2.50 8.72
CA GLN A 135 4.63 -2.13 8.20
C GLN A 135 4.73 -1.40 6.85
N ARG A 136 5.71 -0.50 6.70
CA ARG A 136 5.97 0.20 5.43
C ARG A 136 6.35 -0.78 4.32
N SER A 137 7.25 -1.71 4.62
CA SER A 137 7.75 -2.70 3.67
C SER A 137 6.65 -3.69 3.25
N GLU A 138 5.90 -4.23 4.22
CA GLU A 138 4.79 -5.12 3.93
C GLU A 138 3.70 -4.40 3.13
N LEU A 139 3.32 -3.17 3.51
CA LEU A 139 2.36 -2.39 2.76
C LEU A 139 2.80 -2.20 1.30
N ALA A 140 4.05 -1.82 1.07
CA ALA A 140 4.59 -1.63 -0.27
C ALA A 140 4.46 -2.91 -1.11
N MET A 141 4.74 -4.08 -0.53
CA MET A 141 4.55 -5.37 -1.19
C MET A 141 3.08 -5.66 -1.49
N VAL A 142 2.20 -5.51 -0.50
CA VAL A 142 0.76 -5.82 -0.62
C VAL A 142 0.10 -4.95 -1.70
N LEU A 143 0.51 -3.69 -1.84
CA LEU A 143 -0.02 -2.76 -2.85
C LEU A 143 0.29 -3.16 -4.30
N THR A 144 1.26 -4.05 -4.54
CA THR A 144 1.58 -4.59 -5.88
C THR A 144 0.61 -5.67 -6.36
N SER A 145 -0.28 -6.14 -5.50
CA SER A 145 -1.22 -7.22 -5.81
C SER A 145 -2.25 -6.81 -6.87
N GLU A 146 -2.81 -7.82 -7.56
CA GLU A 146 -3.89 -7.62 -8.54
C GLU A 146 -5.08 -6.87 -7.93
N PRO A 147 -5.38 -5.63 -8.38
CA PRO A 147 -6.30 -4.76 -7.68
C PRO A 147 -7.77 -5.19 -7.79
N ARG A 148 -8.19 -5.63 -8.98
CA ARG A 148 -9.60 -5.94 -9.28
C ARG A 148 -10.20 -6.98 -8.32
N PRO A 149 -9.61 -8.18 -8.14
CA PRO A 149 -10.20 -9.18 -7.24
C PRO A 149 -10.15 -8.75 -5.77
N VAL A 150 -9.12 -8.01 -5.34
CA VAL A 150 -9.00 -7.51 -3.97
C VAL A 150 -10.10 -6.49 -3.67
N LEU A 151 -10.29 -5.51 -4.56
CA LEU A 151 -11.34 -4.50 -4.42
C LEU A 151 -12.74 -5.13 -4.46
N GLN A 152 -12.94 -6.17 -5.27
CA GLN A 152 -14.20 -6.94 -5.27
C GLN A 152 -14.46 -7.58 -3.91
N VAL A 153 -13.46 -8.24 -3.30
CA VAL A 153 -13.60 -8.82 -1.96
C VAL A 153 -13.89 -7.74 -0.92
N MET A 154 -13.17 -6.62 -0.93
CA MET A 154 -13.43 -5.51 -0.01
C MET A 154 -14.85 -4.97 -0.14
N ARG A 155 -15.40 -4.92 -1.36
CA ARG A 155 -16.77 -4.49 -1.63
C ARG A 155 -17.81 -5.46 -1.08
N ASP A 156 -17.63 -6.74 -1.35
CA ASP A 156 -18.63 -7.78 -1.05
C ASP A 156 -18.57 -8.22 0.41
N GLN A 157 -17.39 -8.16 1.03
CA GLN A 157 -17.12 -8.72 2.35
C GLN A 157 -16.71 -7.68 3.39
N THR A 158 -17.00 -6.38 3.18
CA THR A 158 -16.58 -5.30 4.09
C THR A 158 -16.87 -5.62 5.56
N THR A 159 -18.11 -6.04 5.87
CA THR A 159 -18.54 -6.32 7.25
C THR A 159 -17.77 -7.49 7.85
N ALA A 160 -17.56 -8.56 7.07
CA ALA A 160 -16.80 -9.72 7.52
C ALA A 160 -15.33 -9.38 7.77
N LEU A 161 -14.70 -8.62 6.87
CA LEU A 161 -13.32 -8.13 7.05
C LEU A 161 -13.20 -7.25 8.30
N THR A 162 -14.15 -6.32 8.50
CA THR A 162 -14.19 -5.45 9.69
C THR A 162 -14.28 -6.25 10.98
N LEU A 163 -15.18 -7.25 11.04
CA LEU A 163 -15.32 -8.13 12.19
C LEU A 163 -14.04 -8.93 12.47
N ARG A 164 -13.44 -9.51 11.43
CA ARG A 164 -12.17 -10.25 11.56
C ARG A 164 -11.04 -9.36 12.06
N THR A 165 -10.90 -8.15 11.51
CA THR A 165 -9.92 -7.17 11.99
C THR A 165 -10.15 -6.82 13.46
N ARG A 166 -11.40 -6.66 13.91
CA ARG A 166 -11.72 -6.42 15.33
C ARG A 166 -11.30 -7.58 16.21
N ILE A 167 -11.63 -8.81 15.84
CA ILE A 167 -11.24 -10.03 16.57
C ILE A 167 -9.71 -10.10 16.73
N VAL A 168 -8.98 -9.86 15.64
CA VAL A 168 -7.50 -9.84 15.64
C VAL A 168 -6.96 -8.70 16.52
N ALA A 169 -7.53 -7.50 16.43
CA ALA A 169 -7.11 -6.36 17.24
C ALA A 169 -7.33 -6.59 18.75
N ASP A 170 -8.45 -7.21 19.11
CA ASP A 170 -8.77 -7.55 20.50
C ASP A 170 -7.81 -8.61 21.05
N ALA A 171 -7.51 -9.65 20.27
CA ALA A 171 -6.56 -10.70 20.66
C ALA A 171 -5.12 -10.18 20.80
N VAL A 172 -4.64 -9.38 19.84
CA VAL A 172 -3.30 -8.77 19.92
C VAL A 172 -3.20 -7.83 21.12
N ARG A 173 -4.27 -7.08 21.44
CA ARG A 173 -4.30 -6.23 22.63
C ARG A 173 -4.19 -7.07 23.91
N ALA A 174 -4.97 -8.15 24.02
CA ALA A 174 -4.90 -9.06 25.16
C ALA A 174 -3.50 -9.66 25.33
N ALA A 175 -2.90 -10.19 24.25
CA ALA A 175 -1.56 -10.78 24.28
C ALA A 175 -0.48 -9.78 24.73
N ARG A 176 -0.55 -8.52 24.28
CA ARG A 176 0.38 -7.46 24.72
C ARG A 176 0.22 -7.11 26.19
N THR A 177 -1.02 -7.10 26.70
CA THR A 177 -1.28 -6.87 28.13
C THR A 177 -0.74 -8.02 28.97
N GLU A 178 -0.94 -9.27 28.55
CA GLU A 178 -0.40 -10.46 29.23
C GLU A 178 1.14 -10.44 29.26
N GLN A 179 1.79 -10.12 28.15
CA GLN A 179 3.24 -9.99 28.07
C GLN A 179 3.80 -8.88 28.96
N GLY A 180 3.08 -7.75 29.06
CA GLY A 180 3.44 -6.64 29.95
C GLY A 180 3.15 -6.89 31.43
N LEU A 181 2.22 -7.80 31.76
CA LEU A 181 1.97 -8.28 33.13
C LEU A 181 2.93 -9.40 33.55
N ALA A 182 3.54 -10.08 32.58
CA ALA A 182 4.55 -11.12 32.80
C ALA A 182 6.00 -10.60 32.82
N SER A 183 6.18 -9.28 32.68
CA SER A 183 7.47 -8.57 32.77
C SER A 183 7.58 -7.80 34.08
#